data_AF-A0A556UF82-F1
#
_entry.id   AF-A0A556UF82-F1
#
_cell.length_a   1.000
_cell.length_b   1.000
_cell.length_c   1.000
_cell.angle_alpha   90.00
_cell.angle_beta   90.00
_cell.angle_gamma   90.00
#
_symmetry.space_group_name_H-M   'P 1'
#
loop_
_entity.id
_entity.type
_entity.pdbx_description
1 polymer ?
#
loop_
_entity_poly.entity_id
_entity_poly.type
_entity_poly.pdbx_seq_one_letter_code
_entity_poly.pdbx_strand_id
1 'polypeptide(L)'
;MRSLTAAVLISCIAITLAIQKESVCCKKVSTSKITETITGFMVHQARPPCVKAVIFFTNKDAICSHWREKWVAEKVLELRLLQAIEKNGKMNSTAVAPQMTESVSAKL
;
A
#
# COMPACT_ATOMS: atom_id res chain seq x y z
N MET A 1 65.04 -20.17 -14.26
CA MET A 1 64.29 -20.37 -13.00
C MET A 1 63.32 -19.21 -12.83
N ARG A 2 62.14 -19.52 -12.30
CA ARG A 2 60.90 -18.73 -12.26
C ARG A 2 61.01 -17.55 -11.28
N SER A 3 60.41 -16.40 -11.61
CA SER A 3 59.86 -15.44 -10.63
C SER A 3 58.99 -14.43 -11.38
N LEU A 4 57.75 -14.73 -11.77
CA LEU A 4 56.48 -14.68 -11.01
C LEU A 4 56.21 -13.36 -10.27
N THR A 5 55.55 -12.45 -11.02
CA THR A 5 54.35 -11.68 -10.67
C THR A 5 54.44 -10.59 -9.60
N ALA A 6 54.12 -9.35 -10.02
CA ALA A 6 53.43 -8.38 -9.17
C ALA A 6 52.46 -7.56 -10.02
N ALA A 7 51.42 -8.21 -10.55
CA ALA A 7 50.25 -7.52 -11.04
C ALA A 7 49.47 -7.04 -9.81
N VAL A 8 49.66 -5.77 -9.44
CA VAL A 8 48.90 -5.13 -8.36
C VAL A 8 47.47 -4.96 -8.86
N LEU A 9 46.63 -5.94 -8.53
CA LEU A 9 45.19 -5.88 -8.72
C LEU A 9 44.65 -4.82 -7.75
N ILE A 10 44.45 -3.61 -8.25
CA ILE A 10 43.66 -2.58 -7.56
C ILE A 10 42.26 -3.14 -7.47
N SER A 11 41.92 -3.69 -6.31
CA SER A 11 40.57 -4.17 -6.03
C SER A 11 39.63 -2.97 -6.03
N CYS A 12 38.77 -2.88 -7.04
CA CYS A 12 37.60 -2.04 -6.99
C CYS A 12 36.74 -2.53 -5.83
N ILE A 13 36.85 -1.89 -4.67
CA ILE A 13 35.91 -2.05 -3.57
C ILE A 13 34.63 -1.38 -4.04
N ALA A 14 33.82 -2.11 -4.81
CA ALA A 14 32.43 -1.76 -5.02
C ALA A 14 31.75 -1.89 -3.65
N ILE A 15 31.60 -0.77 -2.95
CA ILE A 15 30.73 -0.69 -1.78
C ILE A 15 29.32 -0.86 -2.32
N THR A 16 28.86 -2.11 -2.39
CA THR A 16 27.47 -2.41 -2.65
C THR A 16 26.69 -1.85 -1.48
N LEU A 17 26.16 -0.64 -1.64
CA LEU A 17 25.10 -0.11 -0.78
C LEU A 17 23.90 -1.03 -1.02
N ALA A 18 23.85 -2.12 -0.26
CA ALA A 18 22.64 -2.91 -0.10
C ALA A 18 21.62 -1.96 0.52
N ILE A 19 20.84 -1.30 -0.32
CA ILE A 19 19.57 -0.71 0.07
C ILE A 19 18.73 -1.91 0.47
N GLN A 20 18.93 -2.38 1.71
CA GLN A 20 18.04 -3.35 2.32
C GLN A 20 16.68 -2.71 2.22
N LYS A 21 15.84 -3.26 1.35
CA LYS A 21 14.43 -2.97 1.28
C LYS A 21 13.87 -3.39 2.63
N GLU A 22 13.95 -2.49 3.62
CA GLU A 22 13.35 -2.73 4.92
C GLU A 22 11.90 -3.08 4.64
N SER A 23 11.54 -4.33 4.95
CA SER A 23 10.17 -4.76 4.86
C SER A 23 9.38 -3.86 5.79
N VAL A 24 8.55 -2.97 5.25
CA VAL A 24 7.70 -2.06 6.04
C VAL A 24 6.84 -2.93 6.96
N CYS A 25 7.21 -3.00 8.23
CA CYS A 25 6.54 -3.82 9.23
C CYS A 25 6.51 -3.12 10.59
N CYS A 26 5.49 -3.43 11.38
CA CYS A 26 5.29 -2.81 12.69
C CYS A 26 6.05 -3.57 13.77
N LYS A 27 7.03 -2.94 14.41
CA LYS A 27 7.65 -3.46 15.66
C LYS A 27 6.91 -3.00 16.92
N LYS A 28 6.21 -1.87 16.81
CA LYS A 28 5.36 -1.28 17.85
C LYS A 28 4.03 -0.86 17.24
N VAL A 29 3.01 -0.73 18.08
CA VAL A 29 1.65 -0.34 17.68
C VAL A 29 1.12 0.72 18.64
N SER A 30 0.33 1.64 18.11
CA SER A 30 -0.39 2.66 18.87
C SER A 30 -1.83 2.21 19.14
N THR A 31 -2.34 2.56 20.32
CA THR A 31 -3.76 2.43 20.68
C THR A 31 -4.53 3.73 20.46
N SER A 32 -3.82 4.85 20.28
CA SER A 32 -4.40 6.18 20.07
C SER A 32 -5.14 6.26 18.74
N LYS A 33 -6.30 6.91 18.76
CA LYS A 33 -7.08 7.18 17.55
C LYS A 33 -6.33 8.16 16.65
N ILE A 34 -6.28 7.85 15.35
CA ILE A 34 -5.67 8.71 14.34
C ILE A 34 -6.59 9.90 14.09
N THR A 35 -6.02 11.11 14.06
CA THR A 35 -6.74 12.36 13.79
C THR A 35 -6.60 12.82 12.34
N GLU A 36 -5.58 12.32 11.68
CA GLU A 36 -5.17 12.57 10.32
C GLU A 36 -6.09 11.84 9.35
N THR A 37 -6.23 12.39 8.14
CA THR A 37 -6.98 11.76 7.06
C THR A 37 -6.30 10.44 6.65
N ILE A 38 -7.04 9.34 6.80
CA ILE A 38 -6.61 8.00 6.39
C ILE A 38 -6.94 7.83 4.91
N THR A 39 -5.91 7.57 4.10
CA THR A 39 -6.01 7.37 2.65
C THR A 39 -6.09 5.88 2.28
N GLY A 40 -5.72 4.99 3.19
CA GLY A 40 -5.79 3.56 2.97
C GLY A 40 -5.35 2.76 4.19
N PHE A 41 -5.37 1.44 4.07
CA PHE A 41 -4.93 0.56 5.14
C PHE A 41 -4.39 -0.77 4.61
N MET A 42 -3.60 -1.44 5.44
CA MET A 42 -3.10 -2.80 5.23
C MET A 42 -3.15 -3.56 6.55
N VAL A 43 -3.69 -4.79 6.52
CA VAL A 43 -3.64 -5.70 7.69
C VAL A 43 -2.34 -6.48 7.64
N HIS A 44 -1.48 -6.28 8.63
CA HIS A 44 -0.19 -6.95 8.75
C HIS A 44 -0.27 -8.10 9.76
N GLN A 45 0.14 -9.29 9.33
CA GLN A 45 0.24 -10.46 10.21
C GLN A 45 1.55 -10.43 10.99
N ALA A 46 1.54 -10.99 12.21
CA ALA A 46 2.75 -11.08 13.02
C ALA A 46 3.80 -11.95 12.33
N ARG A 47 5.03 -11.43 12.25
CA ARG A 47 6.22 -12.14 11.79
C ARG A 47 7.43 -11.55 12.53
N PRO A 48 7.92 -12.18 13.61
CA PRO A 48 8.98 -11.61 14.45
C PRO A 48 10.17 -11.09 13.63
N PRO A 49 10.68 -9.87 13.91
CA PRO A 49 10.35 -9.01 15.06
C PRO A 49 9.05 -8.17 14.89
N CYS A 50 8.33 -8.33 13.79
CA CYS A 50 7.11 -7.59 13.49
C CYS A 50 5.90 -8.19 14.24
N VAL A 51 5.07 -7.33 14.82
CA VAL A 51 3.84 -7.67 15.54
C VAL A 51 2.63 -7.55 14.62
N LYS A 52 1.53 -8.21 14.98
CA LYS A 52 0.25 -8.08 14.27
C LYS A 52 -0.27 -6.65 14.41
N ALA A 53 -0.61 -6.01 13.29
CA ALA A 53 -1.03 -4.60 13.27
C ALA A 53 -1.98 -4.31 12.10
N VAL A 54 -2.76 -3.25 12.23
CA VAL A 54 -3.35 -2.58 11.07
C VAL A 54 -2.51 -1.34 10.78
N ILE A 55 -1.95 -1.27 9.58
CA ILE A 55 -1.19 -0.11 9.12
C ILE A 55 -2.17 0.81 8.40
N PHE A 56 -2.39 2.01 8.92
CA PHE A 56 -3.15 3.05 8.24
C PHE A 56 -2.20 3.97 7.50
N PHE A 57 -2.45 4.18 6.21
CA PHE A 57 -1.74 5.20 5.44
C PHE A 57 -2.47 6.52 5.62
N THR A 58 -1.71 7.56 5.91
CA THR A 58 -2.21 8.94 5.97
C THR A 58 -1.48 9.77 4.92
N ASN A 59 -1.87 11.04 4.77
CA ASN A 59 -1.15 11.98 3.90
C ASN A 59 0.29 12.25 4.36
N LYS A 60 0.61 11.99 5.63
CA LYS A 60 1.93 12.25 6.21
C LYS A 60 2.75 10.98 6.27
N ASP A 61 2.25 10.00 7.03
CA ASP A 61 2.99 8.79 7.39
C ASP A 61 2.08 7.55 7.47
N ALA A 62 2.72 6.38 7.51
CA ALA A 62 2.07 5.11 7.84
C ALA A 62 2.06 4.91 9.36
N ILE A 63 0.87 4.70 9.93
CA ILE A 63 0.67 4.54 11.37
C ILE A 63 0.32 3.08 11.68
N CYS A 64 1.13 2.44 12.52
CA CYS A 64 0.89 1.11 13.05
C CYS A 64 -0.11 1.17 14.21
N SER A 65 -1.33 0.66 14.01
CA SER A 65 -2.39 0.64 15.02
C SER A 65 -2.64 -0.78 15.54
N HIS A 66 -2.94 -0.89 16.83
CA HIS A 66 -3.21 -2.16 17.47
C HIS A 66 -4.56 -2.72 16.99
N TRP A 67 -4.55 -3.94 16.46
CA TRP A 67 -5.68 -4.53 15.74
C TRP A 67 -6.91 -4.84 16.62
N ARG A 68 -6.77 -4.82 17.96
CA ARG A 68 -7.88 -5.06 18.89
C ARG A 68 -8.63 -3.79 19.30
N GLU A 69 -8.13 -2.60 18.94
CA GLU A 69 -8.84 -1.38 19.28
C GLU A 69 -10.17 -1.30 18.53
N LYS A 70 -11.26 -0.97 19.24
CA LYS A 70 -12.60 -0.92 18.65
C LYS A 70 -12.66 0.01 17.43
N TRP A 71 -12.05 1.20 17.54
CA TRP A 71 -12.02 2.19 16.47
C TRP A 71 -11.26 1.70 15.23
N VAL A 72 -10.27 0.82 15.39
CA VAL A 72 -9.50 0.24 14.28
C VAL A 72 -10.37 -0.71 13.48
N ALA A 73 -11.11 -1.59 14.16
CA ALA A 73 -12.04 -2.51 13.51
C ALA A 73 -13.16 -1.77 12.76
N GLU A 74 -13.75 -0.75 13.40
CA GLU A 74 -14.77 0.11 12.79
C GLU A 74 -14.24 0.80 11.53
N LYS A 75 -13.04 1.42 11.61
CA LYS A 75 -12.45 2.13 10.47
C LYS A 75 -12.09 1.19 9.32
N VAL A 76 -11.58 -0.01 9.60
CA VAL A 76 -11.30 -1.01 8.55
C VAL A 76 -12.57 -1.43 7.84
N LEU A 77 -13.68 -1.63 8.57
CA LEU A 77 -14.97 -1.98 7.98
C LEU A 77 -15.50 -0.86 7.08
N GLU A 78 -15.44 0.39 7.55
CA GLU A 78 -15.82 1.58 6.78
C GLU A 78 -15.02 1.67 5.47
N LEU A 79 -13.69 1.55 5.54
CA LEU A 79 -12.82 1.64 4.35
C LEU A 79 -13.08 0.50 3.36
N ARG A 80 -13.37 -0.71 3.84
CA ARG A 80 -13.74 -1.84 2.95
C ARG A 80 -15.07 -1.61 2.25
N LEU A 81 -16.05 -1.03 2.94
CA LEU A 81 -17.34 -0.69 2.34
C LEU A 81 -17.17 0.37 1.24
N LEU A 82 -16.40 1.42 1.51
CA LEU A 82 -16.08 2.46 0.52
C LEU A 82 -15.40 1.85 -0.71
N GLN A 83 -14.39 0.98 -0.52
CA GLN A 83 -13.73 0.28 -1.61
C GLN A 83 -14.68 -0.61 -2.43
N ALA A 84 -15.68 -1.23 -1.80
CA ALA A 84 -16.67 -2.04 -2.51
C ALA A 84 -17.62 -1.16 -3.35
N ILE A 85 -18.05 -0.01 -2.81
CA ILE A 85 -18.88 0.96 -3.53
C ILE A 85 -18.13 1.52 -4.74
N GLU A 86 -16.88 1.92 -4.56
CA GLU A 86 -16.03 2.44 -5.65
C GLU A 86 -15.83 1.42 -6.77
N LYS A 87 -15.59 0.15 -6.41
CA LYS A 87 -15.46 -0.93 -7.39
C LYS A 87 -16.75 -1.16 -8.18
N ASN A 88 -17.90 -1.13 -7.51
CA ASN A 88 -19.20 -1.28 -8.15
C ASN A 88 -19.51 -0.10 -9.09
N GLY A 89 -19.20 1.14 -8.66
CA GLY A 89 -19.36 2.32 -9.51
C GLY A 89 -18.48 2.27 -10.76
N LYS A 90 -17.23 1.81 -10.63
CA LYS A 90 -16.31 1.64 -11.77
C LYS A 90 -16.79 0.55 -12.75
N MET A 91 -17.39 -0.52 -12.25
CA MET A 91 -17.98 -1.57 -13.08
C MET A 91 -19.20 -1.06 -13.84
N ASN A 92 -20.02 -0.21 -13.22
CA ASN A 92 -21.18 0.41 -13.84
C ASN A 92 -20.83 1.52 -14.85
N SER A 93 -19.60 2.05 -14.82
CA SER A 93 -19.15 3.15 -15.70
C SER A 93 -18.39 2.69 -16.95
N THR A 94 -18.19 1.38 -17.17
CA THR A 94 -17.47 0.84 -18.35
C THR A 94 -18.41 0.32 -19.46
N ALA A 95 -19.73 0.56 -19.38
CA ALA A 95 -20.70 0.07 -20.38
C ALA A 95 -21.63 1.14 -20.96
N VAL A 96 -21.19 2.40 -21.06
CA VAL A 96 -21.86 3.38 -21.92
C VAL A 96 -20.81 4.04 -22.81
N ALA A 97 -20.48 3.36 -23.91
CA ALA A 97 -20.02 4.07 -25.09
C ALA A 97 -21.11 5.09 -25.49
N PRO A 98 -20.77 6.33 -25.83
CA PRO A 98 -21.76 7.35 -26.18
C PRO A 98 -22.37 7.00 -27.53
N GLN A 99 -23.60 6.50 -27.54
CA GLN A 99 -24.44 6.62 -28.73
C GLN A 99 -25.13 7.98 -28.68
N MET A 100 -24.70 8.84 -29.59
CA MET A 100 -25.25 10.16 -29.84
C MET A 100 -26.77 10.06 -30.07
N THR A 101 -27.46 11.04 -29.51
CA THR A 101 -28.82 11.53 -29.78
C THR A 101 -29.36 11.22 -31.19
N GLU A 102 -30.63 10.81 -31.29
CA GLU A 102 -31.77 11.71 -31.57
C GLU A 102 -33.05 10.90 -31.83
N SER A 103 -34.14 11.26 -31.15
CA SER A 103 -35.49 10.75 -31.35
C SER A 103 -36.32 11.89 -31.94
N VAL A 104 -36.84 11.77 -33.16
CA VAL A 104 -38.05 12.52 -33.59
C VAL A 104 -38.84 11.79 -34.70
N SER A 105 -40.13 11.57 -34.39
CA SER A 105 -41.36 11.51 -35.22
C SER A 105 -41.63 10.45 -36.31
N ALA A 106 -42.59 9.58 -35.97
CA ALA A 106 -43.94 9.44 -36.55
C ALA A 106 -44.19 9.85 -38.02
N LYS A 107 -44.82 8.93 -38.78
CA LYS A 107 -45.97 9.24 -39.66
C LYS A 107 -46.72 7.99 -40.15
N LEU A 108 -48.06 8.08 -39.97
CA LEU A 108 -49.22 7.36 -40.54
C LEU A 108 -49.24 5.83 -40.61
#